data_AF-A0A6V8PTK7-F1
#
_entry.id   AF-A0A6V8PTK7-F1
#
_cell.length_a   1.000
_cell.length_b   1.000
_cell.length_c   1.000
_cell.angle_alpha   90.00
_cell.angle_beta   90.00
_cell.angle_gamma   90.00
#
_symmetry.space_group_name_H-M   'P 1'
#
loop_
_entity.id
_entity.type
_entity.pdbx_description
1 polymer ?
#
loop_
_entity_poly.entity_id
_entity_poly.type
_entity_poly.pdbx_seq_one_letter_code
_entity_poly.pdbx_strand_id
1 'polypeptide(L)' 'MSNSCYFEKKVLVTGGSGFVGSSLLKKLRERKCKVFTLDMANEIEIDAPYSSKIDITKLTQVRR' A
#
# COMPACT_ATOMS: atom_id res chain seq x y z
N MET A 1 -11.27 -20.91 -11.99
CA MET A 1 -11.22 -19.43 -12.03
C MET A 1 -9.84 -19.03 -12.54
N SER A 2 -9.80 -18.36 -13.69
CA SER A 2 -8.60 -18.08 -14.48
C SER A 2 -7.72 -16.99 -13.86
N ASN A 3 -6.42 -17.21 -13.95
CA ASN A 3 -5.31 -16.26 -13.89
C ASN A 3 -5.32 -15.24 -12.75
N SER A 4 -4.57 -15.56 -11.69
CA SER A 4 -4.09 -14.51 -10.79
C SER A 4 -3.01 -13.67 -11.51
N CYS A 5 -3.43 -12.85 -12.47
CA CYS A 5 -2.60 -11.85 -13.16
C CYS A 5 -1.97 -10.84 -12.18
N TYR A 6 -2.41 -10.85 -10.94
CA TYR A 6 -1.98 -9.99 -9.84
C TYR A 6 -1.13 -10.71 -8.78
N PHE A 7 -0.96 -12.03 -8.85
CA PHE A 7 -0.12 -12.77 -7.90
C PHE A 7 1.29 -12.18 -7.86
N GLU A 8 1.75 -11.82 -6.66
CA GLU A 8 3.05 -11.19 -6.39
C GLU A 8 3.35 -9.88 -7.15
N LYS A 9 2.37 -9.27 -7.81
CA LYS A 9 2.55 -7.95 -8.41
C LYS A 9 2.82 -6.92 -7.32
N LYS A 10 3.78 -6.03 -7.58
CA LYS A 10 4.08 -4.88 -6.74
C LYS A 10 3.09 -3.76 -7.05
N VAL A 11 2.39 -3.25 -6.03
CA VAL A 11 1.38 -2.20 -6.17
C VAL A 11 1.65 -1.12 -5.14
N LEU A 12 1.75 0.14 -5.58
CA LEU A 12 1.80 1.30 -4.70
C LEU A 12 0.39 1.90 -4.59
N VAL A 13 -0.10 2.06 -3.36
CA VAL A 13 -1.41 2.64 -3.06
C VAL A 13 -1.22 3.93 -2.26
N THR A 14 -1.63 5.06 -2.85
CA THR A 14 -1.70 6.35 -2.16
C THR A 14 -3.05 6.53 -1.48
N GLY A 15 -3.12 7.13 -0.30
CA GLY A 15 -4.39 7.31 0.43
C GLY A 15 -4.99 5.98 0.94
N GLY A 16 -4.12 5.00 1.22
CA GLY A 16 -4.51 3.64 1.64
C GLY A 16 -5.25 3.58 2.98
N SER A 17 -5.13 4.60 3.82
CA SER A 17 -5.82 4.73 5.12
C SER A 17 -7.29 5.11 4.98
N GLY A 18 -7.68 5.71 3.85
CA GLY A 18 -9.03 6.20 3.63
C GLY A 18 -10.05 5.06 3.43
N PHE A 19 -11.33 5.42 3.34
CA PHE A 19 -12.43 4.46 3.17
C PHE A 19 -12.24 3.56 1.93
N VAL A 20 -11.99 4.15 0.77
CA VAL A 20 -11.78 3.38 -0.48
C VAL A 20 -10.42 2.67 -0.47
N GLY A 21 -9.38 3.35 0.03
CA GLY A 21 -8.03 2.82 0.10
C GLY A 21 -7.97 1.52 0.90
N SER A 22 -8.54 1.51 2.10
CA SER A 22 -8.55 0.33 2.98
C SER A 22 -9.29 -0.87 2.36
N SER A 23 -10.42 -0.62 1.69
CA SER A 23 -11.16 -1.66 0.95
C SER A 23 -10.37 -2.22 -0.23
N LEU A 24 -9.67 -1.36 -0.98
CA LEU A 24 -8.78 -1.77 -2.06
C LEU A 24 -7.62 -2.63 -1.53
N LEU A 25 -6.98 -2.24 -0.42
CA LEU A 25 -5.90 -3.00 0.20
C LEU A 25 -6.34 -4.42 0.55
N LYS A 26 -7.55 -4.59 1.10
CA LYS A 26 -8.11 -5.92 1.40
C LYS A 26 -8.20 -6.80 0.14
N LYS A 27 -8.75 -6.27 -0.96
CA LYS A 27 -8.89 -6.99 -2.23
C LYS A 27 -7.53 -7.34 -2.87
N LEU A 28 -6.55 -6.44 -2.78
CA LEU A 28 -5.19 -6.70 -3.29
C LEU A 28 -4.48 -7.80 -2.47
N ARG A 29 -4.74 -7.88 -1.17
CA ARG A 29 -4.23 -8.96 -0.31
C ARG A 29 -4.85 -10.31 -0.63
N GLU A 30 -6.16 -10.37 -0.82
CA GLU A 30 -6.87 -11.59 -1.26
C GLU A 30 -6.28 -12.14 -2.57
N ARG A 31 -5.73 -11.26 -3.41
CA ARG A 31 -5.04 -11.59 -4.67
C ARG A 31 -3.55 -11.89 -4.53
N LYS A 32 -3.01 -11.84 -3.30
CA LYS A 32 -1.59 -12.06 -2.96
C LYS A 32 -0.64 -11.09 -3.67
N CYS A 33 -1.03 -9.83 -3.81
CA CYS A 33 -0.15 -8.74 -4.27
C CYS A 33 0.87 -8.35 -3.20
N LYS A 34 2.01 -7.79 -3.60
CA LYS A 34 2.99 -7.12 -2.73
C LYS A 34 2.64 -5.63 -2.69
N VAL A 35 2.00 -5.19 -1.62
CA VAL A 35 1.38 -3.85 -1.55
C VAL A 35 2.21 -2.90 -0.69
N PHE A 36 2.56 -1.76 -1.27
CA PHE A 36 3.20 -0.63 -0.62
C PHE A 36 2.17 0.48 -0.46
N THR A 37 2.14 1.15 0.68
CA THR A 37 1.18 2.21 0.96
C THR A 37 1.88 3.51 1.25
N LEU A 38 1.34 4.58 0.69
CA LEU A 38 1.74 5.94 0.96
C LEU A 38 0.53 6.71 1.50
N ASP A 39 0.66 7.30 2.67
CA ASP A 39 -0.43 8.08 3.26
C ASP A 39 0.11 9.24 4.08
N MET A 40 -0.72 10.27 4.24
CA MET A 40 -0.44 11.41 5.12
C MET A 40 -0.80 11.07 6.58
N ALA A 41 -1.71 10.12 6.82
CA ALA A 41 -2.01 9.65 8.16
C ALA A 41 -0.96 8.62 8.62
N ASN A 42 -0.23 8.91 9.70
CA ASN A 42 0.89 8.10 10.20
C ASN A 42 0.50 6.73 10.82
N GLU A 43 -0.80 6.44 10.95
CA GLU A 43 -1.31 5.32 11.76
C GLU A 43 -2.11 4.30 10.96
N ILE A 44 -1.54 3.76 9.88
CA ILE A 44 -2.01 2.45 9.40
C ILE A 44 -1.11 1.37 9.98
N GLU A 45 -1.52 0.73 11.07
CA GLU A 45 -0.99 -0.60 11.42
C GLU A 45 -1.53 -1.61 10.41
N ILE A 46 -0.79 -1.76 9.31
CA ILE A 46 -1.05 -2.84 8.36
C ILE A 46 -0.10 -3.97 8.73
N ASP A 47 -0.61 -4.88 9.55
CA ASP A 47 -0.03 -6.18 9.88
C ASP A 47 0.05 -7.04 8.61
N ALA A 48 1.05 -6.77 7.78
CA ALA A 48 1.29 -7.48 6.54
C ALA A 48 2.80 -7.64 6.32
N PRO A 49 3.25 -8.81 5.83
CA PRO A 49 4.67 -9.14 5.68
C PRO A 49 5.43 -8.28 4.66
N TYR A 50 4.78 -7.29 4.03
CA TYR A 50 5.38 -6.43 2.99
C TYR A 50 4.91 -4.96 3.08
N SER A 51 4.49 -4.48 4.25
CA SER A 51 4.22 -3.04 4.45
C SER A 51 5.52 -2.32 4.83
N SER A 52 6.11 -1.57 3.90
CA SER A 52 7.08 -0.54 4.26
C SER A 52 6.33 0.78 4.40
N LYS A 53 6.24 1.32 5.62
CA LYS A 53 5.76 2.69 5.85
C LYS A 53 6.81 3.65 5.29
N ILE A 54 6.52 4.27 4.16
CA ILE A 54 7.35 5.34 3.61
C ILE A 54 6.60 6.65 3.81
N ASP A 55 7.14 7.52 4.65
CA ASP A 55 6.65 8.88 4.83
C ASP A 55 7.22 9.76 3.71
N ILE A 56 6.36 10.20 2.78
CA ILE A 56 6.78 11.03 1.65
C ILE A 56 7.22 12.44 2.07
N THR A 57 6.80 12.92 3.25
CA THR A 57 7.28 14.22 3.78
C THR A 57 8.77 14.19 4.12
N LYS A 58 9.34 12.99 4.32
CA LYS A 58 10.79 12.80 4.49
C LYS A 58 11.55 12.75 3.15
N LEU A 59 10.87 12.47 2.04
CA LEU A 59 11.46 12.45 0.70
C LEU A 59 11.59 13.86 0.11
N THR A 60 10.80 14.82 0.58
CA THR A 60 10.82 16.22 0.10
C THR A 60 11.94 17.06 0.70
N GLN A 61 12.58 16.63 1.80
CA GLN A 61 13.73 17.33 2.40
C GLN A 61 15.03 17.25 1.59
N VAL A 62 15.07 16.49 0.48
CA VAL A 62 16.26 16.36 -0.41
C VAL A 62 16.29 17.42 -1.53
N ARG A 63 15.35 18.38 -1.54
CA ARG A 63 15.37 19.49 -2.49
C ARG A 63 15.12 20.82 -1.81
N ARG A 64 16.19 21.41 -1.26
CA ARG A 64 16.56 22.83 -1.37
C ARG A 64 17.87 23.08 -0.64
#